data_AF-A0A8J7GPG8-F1
#
_entry.id   AF-A0A8J7GPG8-F1
#
_cell.length_a   1.000
_cell.length_b   1.000
_cell.length_c   1.000
_cell.angle_alpha   90.00
_cell.angle_beta   90.00
_cell.angle_gamma   90.00
#
_symmetry.space_group_name_H-M   'P 1'
#
loop_
_entity.id
_entity.type
_entity.pdbx_description
1 polymer ?
#
loop_
_entity_poly.entity_id
_entity_poly.type
_entity_poly.pdbx_seq_one_letter_code
_entity_poly.pdbx_strand_id
1 'polypeptide(L)'
;MEDVSVEVLSPLSECIDFCETECFLDCCGIDALSADRTRVQEWCHQAGSVVVHEARLQLAALIEVVENRSYLVTSTFLNHRTHDEAARRELLDFLVAIDAGLAAVDAS
;
A
#
# COMPACT_ATOMS: atom_id res chain seq x y z
N MET A 1 15.73 12.03 13.17
CA MET A 1 14.70 11.25 12.44
C MET A 1 13.39 11.60 13.09
N GLU A 2 12.41 12.00 12.31
CA GLU A 2 11.09 12.42 12.79
C GLU A 2 10.12 11.24 12.67
N ASP A 3 9.38 10.91 13.73
CA ASP A 3 8.34 9.89 13.66
C ASP A 3 7.10 10.46 12.97
N VAL A 4 6.68 9.83 11.87
CA VAL A 4 5.54 10.23 11.06
C VAL A 4 4.53 9.08 11.03
N SER A 5 3.34 9.34 11.55
CA SER A 5 2.22 8.39 11.45
C SER A 5 1.45 8.65 10.16
N VAL A 6 1.33 7.61 9.32
CA VAL A 6 0.57 7.68 8.07
C VAL A 6 -0.74 6.93 8.22
N GLU A 7 -1.83 7.60 7.85
CA GLU A 7 -3.14 6.99 7.71
C GLU A 7 -3.31 6.53 6.25
N VAL A 8 -3.82 5.31 6.09
CA VAL A 8 -4.21 4.77 4.78
C VAL A 8 -5.73 4.90 4.71
N LEU A 9 -6.21 5.77 3.84
CA LEU A 9 -7.64 6.11 3.71
C LEU A 9 -8.24 5.44 2.47
N SER A 10 -9.58 5.39 2.42
CA SER A 10 -10.28 5.02 1.18
C SER A 10 -9.95 6.04 0.08
N PRO A 11 -9.81 5.60 -1.18
CA PRO A 11 -10.02 4.22 -1.64
C PRO A 11 -8.79 3.30 -1.56
N LEU A 12 -7.61 3.80 -1.17
CA LEU A 12 -6.40 2.96 -1.09
C LEU A 12 -6.52 1.85 -0.02
N SER A 13 -7.10 2.15 1.14
CA SER A 13 -7.33 1.13 2.18
C SER A 13 -8.21 -0.01 1.69
N GLU A 14 -9.27 0.29 0.93
CA GLU A 14 -10.17 -0.74 0.36
C GLU A 14 -9.45 -1.64 -0.65
N CYS A 15 -8.55 -1.08 -1.46
CA CYS A 15 -7.70 -1.87 -2.34
C CYS A 15 -6.78 -2.81 -1.55
N ILE A 16 -6.21 -2.32 -0.44
CA ILE A 16 -5.30 -3.11 0.40
C ILE A 16 -6.05 -4.21 1.15
N ASP A 17 -7.21 -3.91 1.74
CA ASP A 17 -8.08 -4.89 2.39
C ASP A 17 -8.52 -5.98 1.41
N PHE A 18 -8.82 -5.61 0.15
CA PHE A 18 -9.14 -6.58 -0.90
C PHE A 18 -7.97 -7.54 -1.21
N CYS A 19 -6.73 -7.10 -0.97
CA CYS A 19 -5.52 -7.89 -1.19
C CYS A 19 -5.16 -8.79 0.01
N GLU A 20 -5.91 -8.72 1.12
CA GLU A 20 -5.71 -9.55 2.32
C GLU A 20 -5.80 -11.06 1.98
N THR A 21 -5.00 -11.85 2.68
CA THR A 21 -4.89 -13.30 2.49
C THR A 21 -5.50 -14.04 3.68
N GLU A 22 -5.06 -15.27 3.95
CA GLU A 22 -5.60 -16.08 5.06
C GLU A 22 -5.14 -15.59 6.45
N CYS A 23 -4.11 -14.75 6.54
CA CYS A 23 -3.78 -14.05 7.78
C CYS A 23 -4.57 -12.73 7.89
N PHE A 24 -4.76 -12.26 9.13
CA PHE A 24 -5.36 -10.97 9.43
C PHE A 24 -4.34 -9.85 9.40
N LEU A 25 -4.66 -8.73 8.75
CA LEU A 25 -3.82 -7.52 8.71
C LEU A 25 -3.46 -7.03 10.12
N ASP A 26 -4.41 -7.08 11.06
CA ASP A 26 -4.20 -6.72 12.47
C ASP A 26 -3.16 -7.61 13.20
N CYS A 27 -2.87 -8.80 12.68
CA CYS A 27 -1.97 -9.78 13.29
C CYS A 27 -0.62 -9.83 12.56
N CYS A 28 -0.64 -9.97 11.24
CA CYS A 28 0.55 -10.17 10.40
C CYS A 28 1.02 -8.89 9.69
N GLY A 29 0.27 -7.78 9.75
CA GLY A 29 0.61 -6.56 9.03
C GLY A 29 0.73 -6.78 7.53
N ILE A 30 1.74 -6.17 6.90
CA ILE A 30 1.95 -6.30 5.46
C ILE A 30 2.18 -7.74 4.98
N ASP A 31 2.64 -8.65 5.86
CA ASP A 31 2.77 -10.08 5.53
C ASP A 31 1.40 -10.77 5.32
N ALA A 32 0.31 -10.16 5.81
CA ALA A 32 -1.05 -10.64 5.57
C ALA A 32 -1.53 -10.34 4.14
N LEU A 33 -0.83 -9.47 3.41
CA LEU A 33 -1.29 -8.90 2.16
C LEU A 33 -0.58 -9.52 0.98
N SER A 34 -1.34 -9.84 -0.07
CA SER A 34 -0.78 -10.27 -1.35
C SER A 34 -0.88 -9.13 -2.35
N ALA A 35 0.26 -8.51 -2.66
CA ALA A 35 0.37 -7.56 -3.77
C ALA A 35 0.34 -8.26 -5.15
N ASP A 36 -0.39 -9.38 -5.27
CA ASP A 36 -0.55 -10.09 -6.53
C ASP A 36 -1.31 -9.20 -7.52
N ARG A 37 -0.70 -9.03 -8.70
CA ARG A 37 -1.23 -8.19 -9.77
C ARG A 37 -2.66 -8.56 -10.14
N THR A 38 -3.01 -9.85 -10.15
CA THR A 38 -4.34 -10.32 -10.54
C THR A 38 -5.41 -9.81 -9.58
N ARG A 39 -5.12 -9.84 -8.27
CA ARG A 39 -6.03 -9.33 -7.24
C ARG A 39 -6.21 -7.82 -7.32
N VAL A 40 -5.10 -7.09 -7.49
CA VAL A 40 -5.15 -5.62 -7.65
C VAL A 40 -5.97 -5.25 -8.89
N GLN A 41 -5.79 -5.98 -10.00
CA GLN A 41 -6.57 -5.77 -11.22
C GLN A 41 -8.06 -6.11 -11.07
N GLU A 42 -8.39 -7.15 -10.31
CA GLU A 42 -9.78 -7.50 -10.00
C GLU A 42 -10.47 -6.39 -9.20
N TRP A 43 -9.80 -5.86 -8.18
CA TRP A 43 -10.31 -4.70 -7.44
C TRP A 43 -10.52 -3.50 -8.36
N CYS A 44 -9.54 -3.17 -9.22
CA CYS A 44 -9.65 -2.05 -10.14
C CYS A 44 -10.87 -2.16 -11.07
N HIS A 45 -11.18 -3.38 -11.52
CA HIS A 45 -12.33 -3.63 -12.38
C HIS A 45 -13.67 -3.37 -11.65
N GLN A 46 -13.72 -3.62 -10.34
CA GLN A 46 -14.90 -3.39 -9.51
C GLN A 46 -15.04 -1.92 -9.08
N ALA A 47 -13.92 -1.28 -8.73
CA ALA A 47 -13.88 0.08 -8.20
C ALA A 47 -14.16 1.16 -9.26
N GLY A 48 -13.78 0.90 -10.51
CA GLY A 48 -13.92 1.84 -11.61
C GLY A 48 -12.81 2.90 -11.66
N SER A 49 -12.65 3.52 -12.83
CA SER A 49 -11.44 4.31 -13.17
C SER A 49 -11.19 5.53 -12.27
N VAL A 50 -12.25 6.23 -11.82
CA VAL A 50 -12.11 7.40 -10.94
C VAL A 50 -11.54 7.00 -9.59
N VAL A 51 -12.05 5.91 -9.02
CA VAL A 51 -11.61 5.39 -7.71
C VAL A 51 -10.19 4.86 -7.79
N VAL A 52 -9.85 4.14 -8.87
CA VAL A 52 -8.48 3.67 -9.13
C VAL A 52 -7.50 4.83 -9.25
N HIS A 53 -7.88 5.91 -9.95
CA HIS A 53 -7.03 7.09 -10.07
C HIS A 53 -6.77 7.75 -8.72
N GLU A 54 -7.79 7.89 -7.87
CA GLU A 54 -7.63 8.44 -6.53
C GLU A 54 -6.75 7.57 -5.63
N ALA A 55 -6.93 6.24 -5.66
CA ALA A 55 -6.09 5.30 -4.91
C ALA A 55 -4.61 5.42 -5.31
N ARG A 56 -4.32 5.62 -6.60
CA ARG A 56 -2.94 5.81 -7.09
C ARG A 56 -2.33 7.11 -6.59
N LEU A 57 -3.08 8.20 -6.53
CA LEU A 57 -2.60 9.47 -5.99
C LEU A 57 -2.26 9.33 -4.49
N GLN A 58 -3.12 8.66 -3.73
CA GLN A 58 -2.87 8.36 -2.32
C GLN A 58 -1.63 7.48 -2.14
N LEU A 59 -1.47 6.46 -3.00
CA LEU A 59 -0.33 5.55 -2.95
C LEU A 59 0.99 6.24 -3.29
N ALA A 60 1.00 7.10 -4.32
CA ALA A 60 2.18 7.88 -4.69
C ALA A 60 2.64 8.80 -3.55
N ALA A 61 1.71 9.48 -2.89
CA ALA A 61 2.01 10.31 -1.72
C ALA A 61 2.57 9.48 -0.55
N LEU A 62 2.01 8.29 -0.31
CA LEU A 62 2.51 7.37 0.71
C LEU A 62 3.94 6.88 0.40
N ILE A 63 4.22 6.52 -0.85
CA ILE A 63 5.56 6.12 -1.30
C ILE A 63 6.56 7.25 -1.04
N GLU A 64 6.23 8.50 -1.43
CA GLU A 64 7.11 9.65 -1.22
C GLU A 64 7.47 9.85 0.27
N VAL A 65 6.48 9.71 1.16
CA VAL A 65 6.70 9.79 2.63
C VAL A 65 7.62 8.67 3.12
N VAL A 66 7.42 7.44 2.64
CA VAL A 66 8.22 6.27 3.04
C VAL A 66 9.63 6.32 2.46
N GLU A 67 9.83 6.86 1.25
CA GLU A 67 11.16 7.02 0.64
C GLU A 67 12.04 8.01 1.40
N ASN A 68 11.43 8.99 2.09
CA ASN A 68 12.17 9.98 2.86
C ASN A 68 12.84 9.34 4.09
N ARG A 69 14.16 9.12 3.97
CA ARG A 69 15.03 8.56 5.02
C ARG A 69 15.12 9.39 6.30
N SER A 70 14.62 10.63 6.28
CA SER A 70 14.55 11.48 7.47
C SER A 70 13.37 11.11 8.38
N TYR A 71 12.41 10.32 7.89
CA TYR A 71 11.21 9.92 8.61
C TYR A 71 11.25 8.48 9.08
N LEU A 72 10.82 8.23 10.32
CA LEU A 72 10.40 6.92 10.81
C LEU A 72 8.90 6.80 10.58
N VAL A 73 8.49 6.05 9.57
CA VAL A 73 7.07 5.89 9.23
C VAL A 73 6.45 4.79 10.08
N THR A 74 5.30 5.08 10.66
CA THR A 74 4.44 4.11 11.36
C THR A 74 3.05 4.12 10.73
N SER A 75 2.46 2.94 10.56
CA SER A 75 1.06 2.81 10.15
C SER A 75 0.37 1.77 11.03
N THR A 76 -0.70 2.18 11.70
CA THR A 76 -1.56 1.26 12.47
C THR A 76 -2.32 0.33 11.52
N PHE A 77 -2.79 0.86 10.39
CA PHE A 77 -3.51 0.08 9.38
C PHE A 77 -2.64 -1.04 8.79
N LEU A 78 -1.41 -0.72 8.36
CA LEU A 78 -0.49 -1.74 7.83
C LEU A 78 0.20 -2.57 8.91
N ASN A 79 -0.04 -2.24 10.19
CA ASN A 79 0.69 -2.77 11.35
C ASN A 79 2.22 -2.82 11.10
N HIS A 80 2.78 -1.71 10.59
CA HIS A 80 4.18 -1.66 10.15
C HIS A 80 4.94 -0.43 10.66
N ARG A 81 6.25 -0.58 10.86
CA ARG A 81 7.17 0.50 11.27
C ARG A 81 8.53 0.40 10.61
N THR A 82 8.97 1.48 9.97
CA THR A 82 10.29 1.58 9.31
C THR A 82 11.42 1.90 10.30
N HIS A 83 11.63 1.03 11.28
CA HIS A 83 12.64 1.22 12.33
C HIS A 83 14.09 1.11 11.83
N ASP A 84 14.29 0.49 10.66
CA ASP A 84 15.55 0.43 9.93
C ASP A 84 15.30 0.51 8.40
N GLU A 85 16.38 0.46 7.61
CA GLU A 85 16.31 0.50 6.14
C GLU A 85 15.71 -0.79 5.55
N ALA A 86 15.82 -1.94 6.24
CA ALA A 86 15.25 -3.19 5.76
C ALA A 86 13.71 -3.15 5.85
N ALA A 87 13.17 -2.75 6.99
CA ALA A 87 11.73 -2.55 7.18
C ALA A 87 11.19 -1.44 6.27
N ARG A 88 11.97 -0.41 5.98
CA ARG A 88 11.61 0.60 4.97
C ARG A 88 11.54 -0.01 3.57
N ARG A 89 12.57 -0.76 3.18
CA ARG A 89 12.64 -1.41 1.87
C ARG A 89 11.46 -2.35 1.67
N GLU A 90 11.16 -3.16 2.67
CA GLU A 90 10.03 -4.08 2.68
C GLU A 90 8.70 -3.36 2.43
N LEU A 91 8.44 -2.26 3.16
CA LEU A 91 7.24 -1.45 2.94
C LEU A 91 7.22 -0.85 1.53
N LEU A 92 8.34 -0.31 1.04
CA LEU A 92 8.42 0.26 -0.30
C LEU A 92 8.17 -0.78 -1.39
N ASP A 93 8.77 -1.95 -1.28
CA ASP A 93 8.62 -3.03 -2.25
C ASP A 93 7.15 -3.48 -2.32
N PHE A 94 6.47 -3.56 -1.18
CA PHE A 94 5.03 -3.80 -1.11
C PHE A 94 4.22 -2.69 -1.81
N LEU A 95 4.45 -1.42 -1.45
CA LEU A 95 3.70 -0.29 -2.02
C LEU A 95 3.92 -0.15 -3.54
N VAL A 96 5.14 -0.36 -4.02
CA VAL A 96 5.48 -0.33 -5.45
C VAL A 96 4.83 -1.49 -6.20
N ALA A 97 4.70 -2.67 -5.59
CA ALA A 97 4.00 -3.79 -6.19
C ALA A 97 2.50 -3.48 -6.39
N ILE A 98 1.86 -2.82 -5.41
CA ILE A 98 0.48 -2.33 -5.57
C ILE A 98 0.40 -1.29 -6.68
N ASP A 99 1.32 -0.31 -6.72
CA ASP A 99 1.31 0.74 -7.76
C ASP A 99 1.43 0.15 -9.17
N ALA A 100 2.31 -0.85 -9.35
CA ALA A 100 2.44 -1.57 -10.61
C ALA A 100 1.15 -2.31 -11.00
N GLY A 101 0.43 -2.89 -10.03
CA GLY A 101 -0.87 -3.51 -10.24
C GLY A 101 -1.94 -2.51 -10.68
N LEU A 102 -2.00 -1.34 -10.05
CA LEU A 102 -2.94 -0.26 -10.38
C LEU A 102 -2.63 0.34 -11.76
N ALA A 103 -1.35 0.58 -12.07
CA ALA A 103 -0.91 1.15 -13.34
C ALA A 103 -1.16 0.23 -14.54
N ALA A 104 -1.20 -1.09 -14.32
CA ALA A 104 -1.45 -2.06 -15.37
C ALA A 104 -2.86 -1.98 -15.98
N VAL A 105 -3.83 -1.37 -15.29
CA VAL A 105 -5.22 -1.25 -15.74
C VAL A 105 -5.37 -0.22 -16.84
N ASP A 106 -4.59 0.87 -16.82
CA ASP A 106 -4.63 1.91 -17.88
C ASP A 106 -4.03 1.44 -19.21
N ALA A 107 -3.28 0.34 -19.20
CA ALA A 107 -2.62 -0.22 -20.38
C ALA A 107 -3.46 -1.30 -21.10
N SER A 108 -4.64 -1.64 -20.58
CA SER A 108 -5.55 -2.66 -21.13
C SER A 108 -6.76 -2.03 -21.83
#